data_AF-A0A353CCK5-F1
#
_entry.id   AF-A0A353CCK5-F1
#
_cell.length_a   1.000
_cell.length_b   1.000
_cell.length_c   1.000
_cell.angle_alpha   90.00
_cell.angle_beta   90.00
_cell.angle_gamma   90.00
#
_symmetry.space_group_name_H-M   'P 1'
#
loop_
_entity.id
_entity.type
_entity.pdbx_description
1 polymer ?
#
loop_
_entity_poly.entity_id
_entity_poly.type
_entity_poly.pdbx_seq_one_letter_code
_entity_poly.pdbx_strand_id
1 'polypeptide(L)' 'RNSEPMPEAWEVLTKIKRKEDEAKDVRITIDRDLQAYIATQLEGKSGAIVVLNPQNGDILAMYSNPSFNLAEAQNLESYL' A
#
# COMPACT_ATOMS: atom_id res chain seq x y z
N ARG A 1 -1.32 35.68 -38.90
CA ARG A 1 -0.83 35.33 -37.55
C ARG A 1 -1.69 34.15 -37.10
N ASN A 2 -1.06 32.99 -36.90
CA ASN A 2 -1.62 31.65 -36.81
C ASN A 2 -3.02 31.53 -36.20
N SER A 3 -3.97 30.97 -36.95
CA SER A 3 -5.17 30.32 -36.42
C SER A 3 -4.84 28.84 -36.26
N GLU A 4 -4.43 28.44 -35.06
CA GLU A 4 -4.27 27.02 -34.74
C GLU A 4 -5.62 26.33 -34.98
N PRO A 5 -5.65 25.26 -35.80
CA PRO A 5 -6.91 24.57 -36.10
C PRO A 5 -7.49 23.99 -34.81
N MET A 6 -8.81 24.05 -34.69
CA MET A 6 -9.55 23.46 -33.57
C MET A 6 -9.12 21.99 -33.43
N PRO A 7 -8.74 21.52 -32.22
CA PRO A 7 -8.28 20.15 -32.03
C PRO A 7 -9.38 19.19 -32.48
N GLU A 8 -9.01 18.18 -33.26
CA GLU A 8 -9.96 17.17 -33.70
C GLU A 8 -10.46 16.37 -32.48
N ALA A 9 -11.69 15.87 -32.57
CA ALA A 9 -12.31 15.09 -31.48
C ALA A 9 -11.39 13.93 -31.00
N TRP A 10 -10.58 13.38 -31.89
CA TRP A 10 -9.60 12.34 -31.60
C TRP A 10 -8.42 12.81 -30.74
N GLU A 11 -7.94 14.05 -30.89
CA GLU A 11 -6.92 14.63 -29.99
C GLU A 11 -7.47 14.90 -28.60
N VAL A 12 -8.72 15.36 -28.51
CA VAL A 12 -9.39 15.62 -27.22
C VAL A 12 -9.59 14.30 -26.44
N LEU A 13 -10.00 13.23 -27.13
CA LEU A 13 -10.22 11.92 -26.53
C LEU A 13 -8.93 11.21 -26.08
N THR A 14 -7.80 11.46 -26.74
CA THR A 14 -6.51 10.85 -26.40
C THR A 14 -5.73 11.66 -25.36
N LYS A 15 -5.83 12.99 -25.38
CA LYS A 15 -5.10 13.90 -24.48
C LYS A 15 -5.80 14.12 -23.13
N ILE A 16 -7.10 13.83 -23.02
CA ILE A 16 -7.91 13.97 -21.78
C ILE A 16 -8.43 12.61 -21.28
N LYS A 17 -7.91 11.47 -21.74
CA LYS A 17 -8.13 10.22 -21.01
C LYS A 17 -7.15 10.17 -19.85
N ARG A 18 -7.43 10.97 -18.81
CA ARG A 18 -6.81 10.81 -17.50
C ARG A 18 -7.06 9.35 -17.12
N LYS A 19 -5.99 8.56 -17.05
CA LYS A 19 -6.04 7.20 -16.57
C LYS A 19 -6.63 7.30 -15.16
N GLU A 20 -7.93 7.02 -15.02
CA GLU A 20 -8.51 6.83 -13.70
C GLU A 20 -7.76 5.65 -13.12
N ASP A 21 -7.04 5.89 -12.03
CA ASP A 21 -6.43 4.82 -11.27
C ASP A 21 -7.59 3.98 -10.74
N GLU A 22 -7.87 2.86 -11.41
CA GLU A 22 -8.87 1.91 -10.95
C GLU A 22 -8.53 1.52 -9.52
N ALA A 23 -9.48 1.68 -8.60
CA ALA A 23 -9.37 1.19 -7.25
C ALA A 23 -9.30 -0.34 -7.31
N LYS A 24 -8.09 -0.89 -7.16
CA LYS A 24 -7.84 -2.33 -7.15
C LYS A 24 -7.82 -2.81 -5.72
N ASP A 25 -8.84 -3.55 -5.35
CA ASP A 25 -8.87 -4.25 -4.07
C ASP A 25 -7.87 -5.41 -4.09
N VAL A 26 -7.01 -5.46 -3.07
CA VAL A 26 -6.07 -6.55 -2.84
C VAL A 26 -6.54 -7.33 -1.62
N ARG A 27 -6.76 -8.64 -1.80
CA ARG A 27 -7.04 -9.55 -0.68
C ARG A 27 -5.74 -10.17 -0.19
N ILE A 28 -5.52 -10.13 1.11
CA ILE A 28 -4.36 -10.70 1.80
C ILE A 28 -4.78 -11.84 2.72
N THR A 29 -3.84 -12.72 3.06
CA THR A 29 -4.04 -13.86 3.96
C THR A 29 -3.85 -13.52 5.43
N ILE A 30 -3.40 -12.30 5.74
CA ILE A 30 -3.08 -11.88 7.10
C ILE A 30 -4.36 -11.77 7.94
N ASP A 31 -4.37 -12.44 9.07
CA ASP A 31 -5.36 -12.29 10.12
C ASP A 31 -5.01 -11.09 11.01
N ARG A 32 -5.97 -10.17 11.15
CA ARG A 32 -5.77 -8.90 11.88
C ARG A 32 -5.53 -9.10 13.37
N ASP A 33 -6.24 -10.03 14.00
CA ASP A 33 -6.17 -10.23 15.44
C ASP A 33 -4.89 -10.95 15.82
N LEU A 34 -4.49 -11.94 15.01
CA LEU A 34 -3.20 -12.61 15.16
C LEU A 34 -2.02 -11.65 14.92
N GLN A 35 -2.11 -10.78 13.92
CA GLN A 35 -1.12 -9.74 13.66
C GLN A 35 -0.93 -8.81 14.86
N ALA A 36 -2.03 -8.36 15.48
CA ALA A 36 -1.98 -7.53 16.68
C ALA A 36 -1.37 -8.29 17.87
N TYR A 37 -1.75 -9.55 18.04
CA TYR A 37 -1.20 -10.39 19.10
C TYR A 37 0.33 -10.55 18.98
N ILE A 38 0.85 -10.92 17.80
CA ILE A 38 2.30 -11.12 17.63
C ILE A 38 3.09 -9.82 17.77
N ALA A 39 2.50 -8.66 17.46
CA ALA A 39 3.13 -7.37 17.68
C ALA A 39 3.40 -7.13 19.17
N THR A 40 2.40 -7.38 20.03
CA THR A 40 2.56 -7.26 21.50
C THR A 40 3.61 -8.20 22.06
N GLN A 41 3.79 -9.40 21.48
CA GLN A 41 4.79 -10.37 21.93
C GLN A 41 6.23 -9.92 21.64
N LEU A 42 6.43 -9.08 20.63
CA LEU A 42 7.74 -8.60 20.20
C LEU A 42 8.05 -7.18 20.71
N GLU A 43 7.16 -6.58 21.50
CA GLU A 43 7.39 -5.27 22.12
C GLU A 43 8.66 -5.29 22.99
N GLY A 44 9.49 -4.26 22.82
CA GLY A 44 10.76 -4.12 23.54
C GLY A 44 11.87 -5.11 23.15
N LYS A 45 11.64 -6.00 22.17
CA LYS A 45 12.64 -6.98 21.69
C LYS A 45 12.93 -6.76 20.21
N SER A 46 14.20 -6.77 19.80
CA SER A 46 14.56 -6.71 18.38
C SER A 46 14.45 -8.10 17.74
N GLY A 47 13.77 -8.20 16.60
CA GLY A 47 13.62 -9.48 15.89
C GLY A 47 12.44 -9.50 14.93
N ALA A 48 12.02 -10.70 14.54
CA ALA A 48 10.84 -10.92 13.71
C ALA A 48 10.11 -12.21 14.07
N ILE A 49 8.78 -12.22 13.85
CA ILE A 49 7.90 -13.38 13.96
C ILE A 49 7.17 -13.55 12.62
N VAL A 50 7.07 -14.79 12.13
CA VAL A 50 6.28 -15.16 10.96
C VAL A 50 5.41 -16.36 11.30
N VAL A 51 4.11 -16.26 11.05
CA VAL A 51 3.15 -17.35 11.20
C VAL A 51 2.64 -17.75 9.83
N LEU A 52 2.88 -19.02 9.47
CA LEU A 52 2.50 -19.59 8.18
C LEU A 52 1.61 -20.82 8.37
N ASN A 53 0.64 -21.01 7.48
CA ASN A 53 -0.06 -22.27 7.35
C ASN A 53 0.77 -23.22 6.46
N PRO A 54 1.34 -24.31 7.00
CA PRO A 54 2.23 -25.18 6.24
C PRO A 54 1.50 -26.02 5.18
N GLN A 55 0.18 -26.13 5.26
CA GLN A 55 -0.60 -26.95 4.32
C GLN A 55 -0.79 -26.27 2.96
N ASN A 56 -0.83 -24.93 2.93
CA ASN A 56 -1.08 -24.17 1.71
C ASN A 56 -0.09 -23.01 1.47
N GLY A 57 0.78 -22.70 2.44
CA GLY A 57 1.78 -21.63 2.35
C GLY A 57 1.26 -20.23 2.70
N ASP A 58 0.02 -20.11 3.18
CA ASP A 58 -0.55 -18.80 3.54
C ASP A 58 0.21 -18.17 4.71
N ILE A 59 0.48 -16.87 4.61
CA ILE A 59 1.03 -16.11 5.72
C ILE A 59 -0.13 -15.52 6.51
N LEU A 60 -0.29 -15.97 7.75
CA LEU A 60 -1.37 -15.54 8.64
C LEU A 60 -0.99 -14.30 9.45
N ALA A 61 0.29 -14.14 9.78
CA ALA A 61 0.80 -12.93 10.45
C ALA A 61 2.32 -12.79 10.26
N MET A 62 2.81 -11.56 10.19
CA MET A 62 4.24 -11.25 10.20
C MET A 62 4.52 -9.94 10.94
N TYR A 63 5.51 -9.90 11.81
CA TYR A 63 5.88 -8.66 12.50
C TYR A 63 7.39 -8.60 12.72
N SER A 64 7.98 -7.44 12.50
CA SER A 64 9.38 -7.14 12.80
C SER A 64 9.47 -5.94 13.72
N ASN A 65 10.33 -6.00 14.74
CA ASN A 65 10.54 -4.92 15.69
C ASN A 65 12.02 -4.47 15.67
N PRO A 66 12.32 -3.16 15.68
CA PRO A 66 11.39 -2.02 15.74
C PRO A 66 10.53 -1.86 14.46
N SER A 67 9.29 -1.42 14.64
CA SER A 67 8.37 -1.07 13.56
C SER A 67 8.11 0.45 13.54
N PHE A 68 7.55 0.96 12.45
CA PHE A 68 7.28 2.39 12.25
C PHE A 68 5.78 2.65 12.06
N ASN A 69 5.30 3.78 12.55
CA ASN A 69 3.92 4.20 12.38
C ASN A 69 3.72 4.83 11.00
N LEU A 70 2.99 4.15 10.10
CA LEU A 70 2.77 4.63 8.73
C LEU A 70 2.05 6.00 8.66
N ALA A 71 1.30 6.40 9.68
CA ALA A 71 0.66 7.71 9.71
C ALA A 71 1.70 8.85 9.78
N GLU A 72 2.83 8.61 10.42
CA GLU A 72 3.95 9.55 10.49
C GLU A 72 4.77 9.55 9.20
N ALA A 73 4.77 8.43 8.45
CA ALA A 73 5.57 8.28 7.22
C ALA A 73 4.96 9.04 6.04
N GLN A 74 3.64 9.20 6.03
CA GLN A 74 2.91 9.78 4.89
C GLN A 74 2.97 11.31 4.86
N ASN A 75 3.37 11.95 5.96
CA ASN A 75 3.57 13.39 6.01
C ASN A 75 5.04 13.72 5.73
N LEU A 76 5.32 14.24 4.54
CA LEU A 76 6.66 14.73 4.19
C LEU A 76 7.08 15.93 5.08
N GLU A 77 6.10 16.66 5.61
CA GLU A 77 6.33 17.82 6.51
C GLU A 77 6.76 17.42 7.93
N SER A 78 6.47 16.21 8.41
CA SER A 78 6.86 15.79 9.77
C SER A 78 8.33 15.39 9.91
N TYR A 79 9.10 15.43 8.82
CA TYR A 79 10.53 15.12 8.79
C TYR A 79 11.45 16.33 8.59
N LEU A 80 10.90 17.54 8.38
CA LEU A 80 11.64 18.81 8.20
C LEU A 80 11.39 19.76 9.39
#